data_AF-A0A968E2J6-F1
#
_entry.id   AF-A0A968E2J6-F1
#
_cell.length_a   1.000
_cell.length_b   1.000
_cell.length_c   1.000
_cell.angle_alpha   90.00
_cell.angle_beta   90.00
_cell.angle_gamma   90.00
#
_symmetry.space_group_name_H-M   'P 1'
#
loop_
_entity.id
_entity.type
_entity.pdbx_description
1 polymer ?
#
loop_
_entity_poly.entity_id
_entity_poly.type
_entity_poly.pdbx_seq_one_letter_code
_entity_poly.pdbx_strand_id
1 'polypeptide(L)'
;MGNTGENDLYKRKLGQKSEIILLNNPFALKAGDDLTVQVLYDGQPDPGRLITAFNRNETGLVSETKVHTGADGMARIRLTGKGFWLIRLVHLAPSPDPDVDWESYWPCYSFAID
;
A
#
# COMPACT_ATOMS: atom_id res chain seq x y z
N MET A 1 9.29 6.32 15.29
CA MET A 1 9.23 6.85 13.90
C MET A 1 10.30 6.12 13.11
N GLY A 2 10.01 5.68 11.88
CA GLY A 2 10.94 4.86 11.08
C GLY A 2 12.25 5.59 10.77
N ASN A 3 13.33 4.84 10.59
CA ASN A 3 14.66 5.38 10.33
C ASN A 3 14.88 5.55 8.81
N THR A 4 15.61 6.58 8.41
CA THR A 4 16.07 6.81 7.03
C THR A 4 17.22 5.89 6.61
N GLY A 5 17.81 5.15 7.55
CA GLY A 5 18.87 4.17 7.27
C GLY A 5 18.46 3.07 6.28
N GLU A 6 19.46 2.45 5.64
CA GLU A 6 19.30 1.30 4.73
C GLU A 6 18.79 0.06 5.49
N ASN A 7 17.51 0.05 5.85
CA ASN A 7 16.86 -1.15 6.35
C ASN A 7 15.68 -1.52 5.45
N ASP A 8 15.70 -2.76 4.99
CA ASP A 8 14.79 -3.31 3.98
C ASP A 8 13.45 -3.81 4.56
N LEU A 9 13.12 -3.42 5.79
CA LEU A 9 11.87 -3.82 6.45
C LEU A 9 10.62 -3.40 5.66
N TYR A 10 10.66 -2.28 4.95
CA TYR A 10 9.53 -1.77 4.17
C TYR A 10 9.15 -2.67 2.98
N LYS A 11 10.09 -3.47 2.48
CA LYS A 11 9.88 -4.40 1.36
C LYS A 11 9.80 -5.87 1.77
N ARG A 12 9.78 -6.15 3.08
CA ARG A 12 9.74 -7.52 3.59
C ARG A 12 8.34 -8.12 3.37
N LYS A 13 8.30 -9.30 2.75
CA LYS A 13 7.10 -10.14 2.67
C LYS A 13 6.86 -10.82 4.01
N LEU A 14 5.63 -10.76 4.51
CA LEU A 14 5.21 -11.33 5.79
C LEU A 14 4.44 -12.65 5.64
N GLY A 15 4.06 -13.03 4.42
CA GLY A 15 3.30 -14.25 4.13
C GLY A 15 1.80 -14.10 4.44
N GLN A 16 1.28 -12.88 4.39
CA GLN A 16 -0.17 -12.66 4.52
C GLN A 16 -0.84 -13.02 3.20
N LYS A 17 -2.12 -13.42 3.27
CA LYS A 17 -2.88 -13.81 2.08
C LYS A 17 -3.08 -12.65 1.10
N SER A 18 -3.19 -11.42 1.58
CA SER A 18 -3.08 -10.21 0.76
C SER A 18 -2.08 -9.24 1.40
N GLU A 19 -1.09 -8.79 0.63
CA GLU A 19 0.00 -7.93 1.09
C GLU A 19 0.19 -6.71 0.19
N ILE A 20 0.54 -5.58 0.81
CA ILE A 20 1.07 -4.40 0.11
C ILE A 20 2.56 -4.31 0.45
N ILE A 21 3.41 -4.43 -0.57
CA ILE A 21 4.85 -4.30 -0.44
C ILE A 21 5.27 -2.93 -0.96
N LEU A 22 5.98 -2.15 -0.15
CA LEU A 22 6.59 -0.91 -0.63
C LEU A 22 7.91 -1.24 -1.34
N LEU A 23 8.09 -0.79 -2.57
CA LEU A 23 9.32 -1.04 -3.34
C LEU A 23 10.35 0.09 -3.18
N ASN A 24 9.94 1.21 -2.61
CA ASN A 24 10.80 2.32 -2.22
C ASN A 24 10.76 2.48 -0.69
N ASN A 25 11.88 2.90 -0.09
CA ASN A 25 11.88 3.31 1.31
C ASN A 25 11.02 4.57 1.45
N PRO A 26 9.86 4.53 2.12
CA PRO A 26 8.97 5.69 2.20
C PRO A 26 9.60 6.86 2.95
N PHE A 27 10.57 6.61 3.84
CA PHE A 27 11.27 7.64 4.61
C PHE A 27 12.36 8.36 3.80
N ALA A 28 12.68 7.88 2.59
CA ALA A 28 13.58 8.54 1.66
C ALA A 28 12.84 9.38 0.61
N LEU A 29 11.50 9.32 0.59
CA LEU A 29 10.66 10.06 -0.35
C LEU A 29 10.20 11.38 0.23
N LYS A 30 9.99 12.37 -0.65
CA LYS A 30 9.43 13.69 -0.32
C LYS A 30 8.18 13.96 -1.15
N ALA A 31 7.48 15.05 -0.81
CA ALA A 31 6.38 15.53 -1.63
C ALA A 31 6.83 15.76 -3.08
N GLY A 32 6.07 15.24 -4.03
CA GLY A 32 6.42 15.22 -5.45
C GLY A 32 7.32 14.06 -5.86
N ASP A 33 7.53 13.04 -5.04
CA ASP A 33 8.08 11.76 -5.49
C ASP A 33 6.96 10.73 -5.73
N ASP A 34 7.31 9.62 -6.38
CA ASP A 34 6.40 8.49 -6.60
C ASP A 34 6.76 7.36 -5.63
N LEU A 35 5.77 6.89 -4.87
CA LEU A 35 5.86 5.63 -4.14
C LEU A 35 5.43 4.50 -5.06
N THR A 36 6.33 3.55 -5.31
CA THR A 36 5.99 2.31 -6.01
C THR A 36 5.62 1.23 -5.00
N VAL A 37 4.49 0.59 -5.23
CA VAL A 37 4.00 -0.52 -4.42
C VAL A 37 3.74 -1.75 -5.29
N GLN A 38 3.85 -2.94 -4.71
CA GLN A 38 3.39 -4.18 -5.31
C GLN A 38 2.36 -4.84 -4.41
N VAL A 39 1.22 -5.23 -4.97
CA VAL A 39 0.20 -6.01 -4.27
C VAL A 39 0.42 -7.48 -4.59
N LEU A 40 0.41 -8.28 -3.54
CA LEU A 40 0.45 -9.73 -3.65
C LEU A 40 -0.83 -10.34 -3.09
N TYR A 41 -1.30 -11.41 -3.72
CA TYR A 41 -2.32 -12.32 -3.20
C TYR A 41 -1.78 -13.75 -3.24
N ASP A 42 -1.80 -14.45 -2.10
CA ASP A 42 -1.14 -15.74 -1.91
C ASP A 42 0.33 -15.73 -2.41
N GLY A 43 1.03 -14.62 -2.15
CA GLY A 43 2.42 -14.42 -2.54
C GLY A 43 2.68 -14.11 -4.01
N GLN A 44 1.64 -14.11 -4.87
CA GLN A 44 1.72 -13.84 -6.30
C GLN A 44 1.25 -12.41 -6.65
N PRO A 45 1.76 -11.78 -7.72
CA PRO A 45 1.27 -10.48 -8.17
C PRO A 45 -0.24 -10.44 -8.41
N ASP A 46 -0.91 -9.42 -7.88
CA ASP A 46 -2.38 -9.28 -7.94
C ASP A 46 -2.78 -8.05 -8.80
N PRO A 47 -3.08 -8.26 -10.10
CA PRO A 47 -3.38 -7.19 -11.04
C PRO A 47 -4.81 -6.62 -10.90
N GLY A 48 -4.99 -5.37 -11.32
CA GLY A 48 -6.30 -4.69 -11.35
C GLY A 48 -6.89 -4.36 -9.97
N ARG A 49 -6.11 -4.46 -8.89
CA ARG A 49 -6.55 -4.10 -7.53
C ARG A 49 -6.58 -2.59 -7.36
N LEU A 50 -7.68 -2.08 -6.80
CA LEU A 50 -7.81 -0.67 -6.44
C LEU A 50 -7.09 -0.40 -5.11
N ILE A 51 -6.04 0.41 -5.18
CA ILE A 51 -5.35 0.98 -4.02
C ILE A 51 -5.90 2.39 -3.77
N THR A 52 -6.19 2.67 -2.51
CA THR A 52 -6.56 4.01 -2.04
C THR A 52 -5.45 4.55 -1.13
N ALA A 53 -4.89 5.70 -1.51
CA ALA A 53 -3.91 6.43 -0.73
C ALA A 53 -4.56 7.67 -0.11
N PHE A 54 -4.49 7.80 1.20
CA PHE A 54 -4.91 9.00 1.91
C PHE A 54 -3.67 9.77 2.37
N ASN A 55 -3.68 11.09 2.17
CA ASN A 55 -2.69 11.99 2.76
C ASN A 55 -3.39 12.96 3.70
N ARG A 56 -2.99 12.96 4.97
CA ARG A 56 -3.38 13.96 5.95
C ARG A 56 -2.23 14.94 6.16
N ASN A 57 -2.46 16.19 5.78
CA ASN A 57 -1.47 17.26 5.95
C ASN A 57 -1.41 17.75 7.42
N GLU A 58 -0.52 18.69 7.69
CA GLU A 58 -0.30 19.26 9.03
C GLU A 58 -1.52 20.00 9.60
N THR A 59 -2.40 20.55 8.75
CA THR A 59 -3.65 21.20 9.17
C THR A 59 -4.79 20.22 9.41
N GLY A 60 -4.55 18.92 9.23
CA GLY A 60 -5.54 17.85 9.39
C GLY A 60 -6.43 17.62 8.17
N LEU A 61 -6.23 18.34 7.06
CA LEU A 61 -6.97 18.13 5.82
C LEU A 61 -6.54 16.81 5.18
N VAL A 62 -7.51 16.01 4.75
CA VAL A 62 -7.29 14.71 4.12
C VAL A 62 -7.59 14.80 2.62
N SER A 63 -6.63 14.34 1.80
CA SER A 63 -6.82 14.10 0.37
C SER A 63 -6.77 12.61 0.06
N GLU A 64 -7.38 12.22 -1.05
CA GLU A 64 -7.49 10.83 -1.49
C GLU A 64 -6.99 10.68 -2.93
N THR A 65 -6.23 9.62 -3.19
CA THR A 65 -5.80 9.22 -4.53
C THR A 65 -6.09 7.73 -4.73
N LYS A 66 -6.63 7.39 -5.91
CA LYS A 66 -6.98 6.01 -6.29
C LYS A 66 -6.14 5.58 -7.48
N VAL A 67 -5.52 4.42 -7.38
CA VAL A 67 -4.71 3.82 -8.47
C VAL A 67 -5.02 2.32 -8.56
N HIS A 68 -4.91 1.77 -9.77
CA HIS A 68 -5.04 0.32 -9.97
C HIS A 68 -3.67 -0.31 -10.20
N THR A 69 -3.49 -1.53 -9.71
CA THR A 69 -2.30 -2.32 -10.03
C THR A 69 -2.30 -2.75 -11.50
N GLY A 70 -1.12 -2.71 -12.13
CA GLY A 70 -0.87 -3.23 -13.48
C GLY A 70 -0.77 -4.75 -13.52
N ALA A 71 -0.37 -5.30 -14.67
CA ALA A 71 -0.25 -6.74 -14.89
C ALA A 71 0.79 -7.43 -13.99
N ASP A 72 1.78 -6.68 -13.51
CA ASP A 72 2.83 -7.11 -12.58
C ASP A 72 2.45 -6.92 -11.09
N GLY A 73 1.18 -6.58 -10.82
CA GLY A 73 0.68 -6.28 -9.48
C GLY A 73 1.22 -4.95 -8.93
N MET A 74 1.89 -4.12 -9.73
CA MET A 74 2.50 -2.88 -9.26
C MET A 74 1.63 -1.66 -9.54
N ALA A 75 1.73 -0.64 -8.68
CA ALA A 75 1.15 0.67 -8.90
C ALA A 75 2.12 1.78 -8.44
N ARG A 76 1.99 2.96 -9.05
CA ARG A 76 2.71 4.17 -8.63
C ARG A 76 1.74 5.17 -8.03
N ILE A 77 2.08 5.67 -6.86
CA ILE A 77 1.28 6.62 -6.10
C ILE A 77 2.09 7.91 -5.99
N ARG A 78 1.56 9.00 -6.55
CA ARG A 78 2.16 10.31 -6.43
C ARG A 78 1.98 10.85 -5.02
N LEU A 79 3.08 11.09 -4.29
CA LEU A 79 3.02 11.67 -2.96
C LEU A 79 2.86 13.19 -3.06
N THR A 80 1.62 13.67 -3.17
CA THR A 80 1.31 15.08 -3.50
C THR A 80 1.62 16.09 -2.40
N GLY A 81 1.85 15.65 -1.17
CA GLY A 81 2.05 16.51 -0.02
C GLY A 81 2.74 15.82 1.14
N LYS A 82 3.26 16.65 2.05
CA LYS A 82 3.88 16.23 3.31
C LYS A 82 2.83 15.67 4.28
N GLY A 83 3.30 15.12 5.39
CA GLY A 83 2.46 14.63 6.48
C GLY A 83 2.21 13.13 6.40
N PHE A 84 1.08 12.70 6.96
CA PHE A 84 0.79 11.29 7.16
C PHE A 84 0.15 10.66 5.93
N TRP A 85 0.65 9.51 5.53
CA TRP A 85 0.14 8.71 4.43
C TRP A 85 -0.41 7.38 4.93
N LEU A 86 -1.56 6.98 4.41
CA LEU A 86 -2.16 5.66 4.58
C LEU A 86 -2.43 5.06 3.20
N ILE A 87 -1.76 3.96 2.89
CA ILE A 87 -1.97 3.18 1.67
C ILE A 87 -2.78 1.94 2.06
N ARG A 88 -3.92 1.73 1.42
CA ARG A 88 -4.77 0.57 1.70
C ARG A 88 -5.42 0.02 0.45
N LEU A 89 -5.86 -1.23 0.55
CA LEU A 89 -6.82 -1.83 -0.38
C LEU A 89 -7.81 -2.70 0.40
N VAL A 90 -8.92 -3.02 -0.25
CA VAL A 90 -9.86 -4.04 0.20
C VAL A 90 -9.91 -5.10 -0.89
N HIS A 91 -9.57 -6.34 -0.54
CA HIS A 91 -9.66 -7.49 -1.43
C HIS A 91 -10.71 -8.45 -0.87
N LEU A 92 -11.82 -8.61 -1.59
CA LEU A 92 -12.83 -9.63 -1.31
C LEU A 92 -12.59 -10.84 -2.23
N ALA A 93 -12.41 -12.02 -1.66
CA ALA A 93 -12.14 -13.26 -2.41
C ALA A 93 -13.10 -14.38 -1.95
N PRO A 94 -13.51 -15.29 -2.84
CA PRO A 94 -14.29 -16.45 -2.44
C PRO A 94 -13.55 -17.27 -1.37
N SER A 95 -14.28 -17.76 -0.37
CA SER A 95 -13.66 -18.61 0.64
C SER A 95 -13.38 -20.01 0.08
N PRO A 96 -12.29 -20.67 0.49
CA PRO A 96 -12.12 -22.11 0.30
C PRO A 96 -12.96 -22.93 1.30
N ASP A 97 -13.48 -22.31 2.36
CA ASP A 97 -14.38 -22.93 3.33
C ASP A 97 -15.81 -23.01 2.75
N PRO A 98 -16.42 -24.20 2.61
CA PRO A 98 -17.75 -24.36 2.04
C PRO A 98 -18.87 -23.69 2.84
N ASP A 99 -18.64 -23.36 4.11
CA ASP A 99 -19.63 -22.70 4.98
C ASP A 99 -19.51 -21.16 4.95
N VAL A 100 -18.55 -20.62 4.18
CA VAL A 100 -18.28 -19.19 4.06
C VAL A 100 -18.28 -18.79 2.59
N ASP A 101 -19.08 -17.80 2.20
CA ASP A 101 -19.10 -17.37 0.80
C ASP A 101 -17.84 -16.55 0.41
N TRP A 102 -17.40 -15.66 1.31
CA TRP A 102 -16.35 -14.68 1.02
C TRP A 102 -15.45 -14.40 2.22
N GLU A 103 -14.18 -14.17 1.94
CA GLU A 103 -13.19 -13.64 2.87
C GLU A 103 -12.76 -12.23 2.43
N SER A 104 -12.55 -11.34 3.40
CA SER A 104 -12.10 -9.97 3.12
C SER A 104 -10.73 -9.70 3.73
N TYR A 105 -9.84 -9.14 2.93
CA TYR A 105 -8.47 -8.80 3.30
C TYR A 105 -8.26 -7.29 3.16
N TRP A 106 -7.69 -6.69 4.20
CA TRP A 106 -7.59 -5.23 4.36
C TRP A 106 -6.15 -4.80 4.66
N PRO A 107 -5.17 -5.11 3.77
CA PRO A 107 -3.80 -4.74 4.04
C PRO A 107 -3.66 -3.21 4.02
N CYS A 108 -2.89 -2.70 4.97
CA CYS A 108 -2.66 -1.28 5.16
C CYS A 108 -1.19 -1.02 5.47
N TYR A 109 -0.68 0.10 4.96
CA TYR A 109 0.65 0.60 5.27
C TYR A 109 0.55 2.09 5.58
N SER A 110 1.20 2.54 6.65
CA SER A 110 1.22 3.96 6.98
C SER A 110 2.62 4.46 7.32
N PHE A 111 2.88 5.70 6.96
CA PHE A 111 4.15 6.39 7.17
C PHE A 111 3.92 7.90 7.15
N ALA A 112 4.94 8.67 7.51
CA ALA A 112 4.93 10.12 7.34
C ALA A 112 6.13 10.54 6.51
N ILE A 113 5.96 11.59 5.70
CA ILE A 113 7.03 12.23 4.94
C ILE A 113 7.08 13.72 5.27
N ASP A 114 8.29 14.27 5.25
CA ASP A 114 8.58 15.68 5.56
C ASP A 114 8.73 16.57 4.33
#